data_AF-A0A3S8WB47-F1
#
_entry.id   AF-A0A3S8WB47-F1
#
_cell.length_a   1.000
_cell.length_b   1.000
_cell.length_c   1.000
_cell.angle_alpha   90.00
_cell.angle_beta   90.00
_cell.angle_gamma   90.00
#
_symmetry.space_group_name_H-M   'P 1'
#
loop_
_entity.id
_entity.type
_entity.pdbx_description
1 polymer ?
#
loop_
_entity_poly.entity_id
_entity_poly.type
_entity_poly.pdbx_seq_one_letter_code
_entity_poly.pdbx_strand_id
1 'polypeptide(L)' 'MGLRDRLAARQRHTQLLAAANRTIHTQLLHGNTLRPEPATMVALSFAMFAIRLDAAEARDYLNAALAERGYPLLNEGGDQ' A
#
# COMPACT_ATOMS: atom_id res chain seq x y z
N MET A 1 10.63 -19.65 -15.48
CA MET A 1 10.07 -19.08 -14.24
C MET A 1 9.34 -20.18 -13.48
N GLY A 2 9.93 -20.69 -12.40
CA GLY A 2 9.44 -21.89 -11.69
C GLY A 2 8.17 -21.63 -10.88
N LEU A 3 7.46 -22.70 -10.51
CA LEU A 3 6.23 -22.62 -9.69
C LEU A 3 6.47 -21.90 -8.35
N ARG A 4 7.66 -22.06 -7.77
CA ARG A 4 8.10 -21.42 -6.51
C ARG A 4 8.23 -19.90 -6.63
N ASP A 5 8.78 -19.40 -7.74
CA ASP A 5 8.87 -17.95 -8.02
C ASP A 5 7.48 -17.31 -8.09
N ARG A 6 6.53 -18.00 -8.74
CA ARG A 6 5.15 -17.51 -8.85
C ARG A 6 4.46 -17.45 -7.49
N LEU A 7 4.69 -18.45 -6.64
CA LEU A 7 4.14 -18.48 -5.29
C LEU A 7 4.74 -17.39 -4.41
N ALA A 8 6.05 -17.18 -4.46
CA ALA A 8 6.72 -16.12 -3.72
C ALA A 8 6.26 -14.72 -4.18
N ALA A 9 6.15 -14.50 -5.49
CA ALA A 9 5.63 -13.25 -6.04
C ALA A 9 4.18 -12.99 -5.62
N ARG A 10 3.33 -14.03 -5.64
CA ARG A 10 1.93 -13.94 -5.19
C ARG A 10 1.84 -13.66 -3.70
N GLN A 11 2.66 -14.29 -2.88
CA GLN A 11 2.70 -14.05 -1.44
C GLN A 11 3.11 -12.61 -1.13
N ARG A 12 4.18 -12.11 -1.78
CA ARG A 12 4.61 -10.71 -1.66
C ARG A 12 3.49 -9.75 -2.06
N HIS A 13 2.80 -10.02 -3.15
CA HIS A 13 1.67 -9.20 -3.60
C HIS A 13 0.53 -9.16 -2.57
N THR A 14 0.15 -10.30 -2.00
CA THR A 14 -0.87 -10.36 -0.93
C THR A 14 -0.45 -9.61 0.32
N GLN A 15 0.83 -9.70 0.72
CA GLN A 15 1.36 -8.97 1.88
C GLN A 15 1.33 -7.46 1.68
N LEU A 16 1.70 -6.97 0.49
CA LEU A 16 1.67 -5.55 0.16
C LEU A 16 0.24 -4.99 0.10
N LEU A 17 -0.71 -5.75 -0.47
CA LEU A 17 -2.13 -5.39 -0.43
C LEU A 17 -2.67 -5.36 1.00
N ALA A 18 -2.24 -6.27 1.87
CA ALA A 18 -2.63 -6.25 3.27
C ALA A 18 -2.09 -5.00 3.99
N ALA A 19 -0.84 -4.61 3.73
CA ALA A 19 -0.25 -3.37 4.26
C ALA A 19 -1.00 -2.11 3.79
N ALA A 20 -1.31 -2.03 2.48
CA ALA A 20 -2.05 -0.93 1.89
C ALA A 20 -3.45 -0.79 2.49
N ASN A 21 -4.20 -1.90 2.54
CA ASN A 21 -5.53 -1.93 3.14
C ASN A 21 -5.53 -1.53 4.62
N ARG A 22 -4.51 -1.96 5.37
CA ARG A 22 -4.37 -1.57 6.78
C ARG A 22 -4.09 -0.09 6.95
N THR A 23 -3.23 0.48 6.11
CA THR A 23 -2.93 1.92 6.11
C THR A 23 -4.20 2.75 5.87
N ILE A 24 -4.99 2.36 4.86
CA ILE A 24 -6.28 2.96 4.54
C ILE A 24 -7.26 2.82 5.72
N HIS A 25 -7.41 1.61 6.26
CA HIS A 25 -8.34 1.33 7.35
C HIS A 25 -8.00 2.12 8.63
N THR A 26 -6.72 2.20 8.99
CA THR A 26 -6.26 2.99 10.13
C THR A 26 -6.62 4.47 9.96
N GLN A 27 -6.40 5.06 8.78
CA GLN A 27 -6.78 6.46 8.56
C GLN A 27 -8.29 6.70 8.61
N LEU A 28 -9.08 5.77 8.05
CA LEU A 28 -10.55 5.84 8.13
C LEU A 28 -11.04 5.78 9.59
N LEU A 29 -10.44 4.93 10.43
CA LEU A 29 -10.79 4.83 11.85
C LEU A 29 -10.46 6.11 12.63
N HIS A 30 -9.36 6.78 12.30
CA HIS A 30 -8.96 8.02 12.97
C HIS A 30 -9.75 9.25 12.51
N GLY A 31 -10.73 9.09 11.61
CA GLY A 31 -11.58 10.19 11.14
C GLY A 31 -10.83 11.24 10.31
N ASN A 32 -9.60 10.96 9.89
CA ASN A 32 -8.83 11.85 9.05
C ASN A 32 -9.35 11.78 7.61
N THR A 33 -9.20 12.90 6.89
CA THR A 33 -9.33 12.91 5.42
C THR A 33 -8.47 11.77 4.86
N LEU A 34 -9.06 10.92 4.02
CA LEU A 34 -8.39 9.72 3.48
C LEU A 34 -7.18 10.12 2.63
N ARG A 35 -6.02 10.26 3.28
CA ARG A 35 -4.74 10.67 2.70
C ARG A 35 -3.65 9.71 3.19
N PRO A 36 -3.73 8.41 2.82
CA PRO A 36 -2.72 7.44 3.20
C PRO A 36 -1.34 7.87 2.68
N GLU A 37 -0.36 7.96 3.58
CA GLU A 37 0.99 8.36 3.21
C GLU A 37 1.81 7.14 2.75
N PRO A 38 2.49 7.23 1.59
CA PRO A 38 3.37 6.15 1.11
C PRO A 38 4.45 5.77 2.12
N ALA A 39 5.00 6.75 2.87
CA ALA A 39 5.99 6.51 3.91
C ALA A 39 5.46 5.60 5.03
N THR A 40 4.19 5.75 5.42
CA THR A 40 3.55 4.86 6.40
C THR A 40 3.44 3.44 5.86
N MET A 41 3.09 3.27 4.59
CA MET A 41 3.04 1.94 3.97
C MET A 41 4.44 1.29 3.89
N VAL A 42 5.49 2.05 3.55
CA VAL A 42 6.88 1.55 3.57
C VAL A 42 7.25 1.04 4.97
N ALA A 43 7.00 1.86 6.00
CA ALA A 43 7.28 1.48 7.38
C ALA A 43 6.49 0.24 7.82
N LEU A 44 5.20 0.15 7.51
CA LEU A 44 4.36 -1.00 7.86
C LEU A 44 4.77 -2.28 7.13
N SER A 45 5.11 -2.18 5.85
CA SER A 45 5.52 -3.33 5.04
C SER A 45 6.84 -3.90 5.54
N PHE A 46 7.76 -3.04 5.96
CA PHE A 46 9.00 -3.47 6.59
C PHE A 46 8.74 -4.06 7.99
N ALA A 47 7.97 -3.38 8.84
CA ALA A 47 7.71 -3.82 10.20
C ALA A 47 6.92 -5.13 10.29
N MET A 48 5.95 -5.36 9.38
CA MET A 48 5.08 -6.54 9.43
C MET A 48 5.59 -7.71 8.60
N PHE A 49 6.25 -7.44 7.47
CA PHE A 49 6.56 -8.46 6.47
C PHE A 49 8.05 -8.51 6.09
N ALA A 50 8.90 -7.65 6.68
CA ALA A 50 10.29 -7.47 6.30
C ALA A 50 10.48 -7.15 4.80
N ILE A 51 9.45 -6.59 4.15
CA ILE A 51 9.51 -6.20 2.74
C ILE A 51 10.05 -4.77 2.65
N ARG A 52 11.14 -4.62 1.90
CA ARG A 52 11.65 -3.32 1.47
C ARG A 52 11.02 -2.94 0.14
N LEU A 53 10.47 -1.73 0.08
CA LEU A 53 9.96 -1.11 -1.12
C LEU A 53 10.18 0.41 -1.04
N ASP A 54 10.26 1.06 -2.19
CA ASP A 54 10.40 2.50 -2.30
C ASP A 54 9.05 3.22 -2.17
N ALA A 55 9.09 4.53 -1.90
CA ALA A 55 7.89 5.34 -1.76
C ALA A 55 7.02 5.35 -3.03
N ALA A 56 7.64 5.26 -4.21
CA ALA A 56 6.92 5.14 -5.49
C ALA A 56 6.13 3.82 -5.57
N GLU A 57 6.79 2.68 -5.29
CA GLU A 57 6.13 1.36 -5.27
C GLU A 57 5.01 1.33 -4.22
N ALA A 58 5.24 1.90 -3.03
CA ALA A 58 4.23 1.96 -1.98
C ALA A 58 3.00 2.74 -2.42
N ARG A 59 3.21 3.84 -3.14
CA ARG A 59 2.13 4.65 -3.68
C ARG A 59 1.33 3.92 -4.75
N ASP A 60 1.98 3.19 -5.66
CA ASP A 60 1.27 2.38 -6.65
C ASP A 60 0.34 1.36 -5.97
N TYR A 61 0.82 0.69 -4.92
CA TYR A 61 -0.02 -0.25 -4.16
C TYR A 61 -1.15 0.45 -3.39
N LEU A 62 -0.91 1.62 -2.81
CA LEU A 62 -1.96 2.41 -2.17
C LEU A 62 -3.00 2.85 -3.20
N ASN A 63 -2.58 3.31 -4.38
CA ASN A 63 -3.47 3.72 -5.46
C ASN A 63 -4.30 2.55 -5.98
N ALA A 64 -3.71 1.37 -6.15
CA ALA A 64 -4.44 0.15 -6.51
C ALA A 64 -5.53 -0.15 -5.45
N ALA A 65 -5.16 -0.15 -4.16
CA ALA A 65 -6.10 -0.41 -3.07
C ALA A 65 -7.21 0.66 -2.94
N LEU A 66 -6.91 1.93 -3.26
CA LEU A 66 -7.89 3.01 -3.31
C LEU A 66 -8.83 2.87 -4.50
N ALA A 67 -8.29 2.55 -5.68
CA ALA A 67 -9.07 2.33 -6.91
C ALA A 67 -10.09 1.20 -6.74
N GLU A 68 -9.67 0.07 -6.16
CA GLU A 68 -10.57 -1.08 -5.89
C GLU A 68 -11.72 -0.72 -4.95
N ARG A 69 -11.53 0.27 -4.09
CA ARG A 69 -12.54 0.73 -3.12
C ARG A 69 -13.35 1.94 -3.62
N GLY A 70 -13.05 2.45 -4.82
CA GLY A 70 -13.71 3.63 -5.40
C GLY A 70 -13.30 4.97 -4.77
N TYR A 71 -12.13 5.03 -4.12
CA TYR A 71 -11.61 6.26 -3.54
C TYR A 71 -10.73 7.04 -4.53
N PRO A 72 -10.59 8.37 -4.33
CA PRO A 72 -9.67 9.17 -5.15
C PRO A 72 -8.24 8.67 -4.98
N LEU A 73 -7.51 8.61 -6.10
CA LEU A 73 -6.11 8.23 -6.12
C LEU A 73 -5.24 9.32 -5.48
N LEU A 74 -4.11 8.89 -4.90
CA LEU A 74 -3.02 9.76 -4.50
C LEU A 74 -2.38 10.31 -5.79
N ASN A 75 -2.74 11.53 -6.19
CA ASN A 75 -2.15 12.20 -7.34
C ASN A 75 -0.80 12.88 -6.98
N GLU A 76 0.07 13.17 -7.98
CA GLU A 76 1.45 13.67 -7.79
C GLU A 76 1.53 15.09 -7.18
N GLY A 77 0.40 15.73 -6.89
CA GLY A 77 0.37 17.07 -6.35
C GLY A 77 -0.85 17.23 -5.45
N GLY A 78 -0.62 17.14 -4.14
CA GLY A 78 -1.30 18.05 -3.23
C GLY A 78 -0.56 19.37 -3.31
N ASP A 79 -0.77 20.13 -4.39
CA ASP A 79 -0.38 21.53 -4.46
C ASP A 79 -1.42 22.30 -3.64
N GLN A 80 -1.08 22.57 -2.37
CA GLN A 80 -1.48 23.75 -1.60
C GLN A 80 -0.39 24.07 -0.59
#